data_AF-A0A8C8HA22-F1
#
_entry.id   AF-A0A8C8HA22-F1
#
_cell.length_a   1.000
_cell.length_b   1.000
_cell.length_c   1.000
_cell.angle_alpha   90.00
_cell.angle_beta   90.00
_cell.angle_gamma   90.00
#
_symmetry.space_group_name_H-M   'P 1'
#
loop_
_entity.id
_entity.type
_entity.pdbx_description
1 polymer ?
#
loop_
_entity_poly.entity_id
_entity_poly.type
_entity_poly.pdbx_seq_one_letter_code
_entity_poly.pdbx_strand_id
1 'polypeptide(L)'
;IDLSVHKVSPSHDSNGALENQVKASNHSLFVIERAAQSLLNKLICSNLVNTTNQVEVHQRDPNSPLYSVKSFEELRLKPQLLQGVYTMGFNRPSKIQQNTLRLDYP
;
A
#
# COMPACT_ATOMS: atom_id res chain seq x y z
N ILE A 1 2.81 72.99 -0.88
CA ILE A 1 2.42 71.87 0.01
C ILE A 1 1.93 70.77 -0.90
N ASP A 2 2.73 69.74 -1.10
CA ASP A 2 2.22 68.44 -1.55
C ASP A 2 3.12 67.36 -0.94
N LEU A 3 2.51 66.51 -0.10
CA LEU A 3 3.17 65.46 0.65
C LEU A 3 3.26 64.23 -0.26
N SER A 4 4.48 63.91 -0.71
CA SER A 4 4.75 62.60 -1.33
C SER A 4 4.63 61.48 -0.29
N VAL A 5 3.46 60.87 -0.20
CA VAL A 5 3.26 59.61 0.52
C VAL A 5 3.91 58.49 -0.29
N HIS A 6 4.97 57.90 0.28
CA HIS A 6 5.61 56.69 -0.21
C HIS A 6 4.58 55.57 -0.38
N LYS A 7 4.43 55.08 -1.62
CA LYS A 7 3.74 53.82 -1.93
C LYS A 7 4.65 52.67 -1.50
N VAL A 8 4.38 52.10 -0.33
CA VAL A 8 4.97 50.82 0.09
C VAL A 8 4.44 49.74 -0.85
N SER A 9 5.33 49.18 -1.69
CA SER A 9 5.05 47.96 -2.45
C SER A 9 4.90 46.77 -1.50
N PRO A 10 4.01 45.81 -1.79
CA PRO A 10 3.93 44.58 -1.01
C PRO A 10 5.22 43.78 -1.21
N SER A 11 5.91 43.48 -0.11
CA SER A 11 7.04 42.55 -0.11
C SER A 11 6.55 41.17 -0.58
N HIS A 12 7.19 40.63 -1.62
CA HIS A 12 6.98 39.24 -2.03
C HIS A 12 7.50 38.34 -0.90
N ASP A 13 6.58 37.61 -0.26
CA ASP A 13 6.84 36.83 0.93
C ASP A 13 7.78 35.65 0.67
N SER A 14 8.95 35.69 1.31
CA SER A 14 9.91 34.59 1.47
C SER A 14 9.35 33.37 2.23
N ASN A 15 8.09 33.44 2.70
CA ASN A 15 7.46 32.46 3.58
C ASN A 15 7.09 31.14 2.87
N GLY A 16 6.82 31.16 1.57
CA GLY A 16 6.42 29.95 0.82
C GLY A 16 7.53 28.91 0.65
N ALA A 17 8.80 29.33 0.61
CA ALA A 17 9.93 28.42 0.45
C ALA A 17 10.22 27.63 1.75
N LEU A 18 10.16 28.31 2.90
CA LEU A 18 10.41 27.70 4.21
C LEU A 18 9.28 26.74 4.60
N GLU A 19 8.02 27.11 4.30
CA GLU A 19 6.87 26.26 4.59
C GLU A 19 6.89 24.96 3.79
N ASN A 20 7.32 25.00 2.53
CA ASN A 20 7.48 23.81 1.69
C ASN A 20 8.63 22.91 2.16
N GLN A 21 9.74 23.49 2.63
CA GLN A 21 10.87 22.72 3.16
C GLN A 21 10.52 22.02 4.48
N VAL A 22 9.78 22.69 5.37
CA VAL A 22 9.27 22.11 6.62
C VAL A 22 8.24 21.01 6.33
N LYS A 23 7.34 21.20 5.37
CA LYS A 23 6.38 20.16 4.94
C LYS A 23 7.10 18.94 4.35
N ALA A 24 8.12 19.14 3.51
CA ALA A 24 8.91 18.06 2.95
C ALA A 24 9.68 17.29 4.03
N SER A 25 10.26 18.00 5.01
CA SER A 25 10.96 17.42 6.15
C SER A 25 10.01 16.60 7.04
N ASN A 26 8.83 17.15 7.36
CA ASN A 26 7.82 16.45 8.14
C ASN A 26 7.26 15.23 7.41
N HIS A 27 7.02 15.33 6.10
CA HIS A 27 6.59 14.19 5.28
C HIS A 27 7.66 13.09 5.23
N SER A 28 8.94 13.46 5.07
CA SER A 28 10.06 12.52 5.09
C SER A 28 10.18 11.81 6.43
N LEU A 29 10.08 12.55 7.55
CA LEU A 29 10.07 11.97 8.89
C LEU A 29 8.92 10.95 9.03
N PHE A 30 7.71 11.32 8.63
CA PHE A 30 6.54 10.44 8.70
C PHE A 30 6.64 9.20 7.80
N VAL A 31 7.31 9.29 6.64
CA VAL A 31 7.62 8.12 5.80
C VAL A 31 8.60 7.19 6.51
N ILE A 32 9.65 7.74 7.16
CA ILE A 32 10.64 6.95 7.90
C ILE A 32 9.98 6.23 9.08
N GLU A 33 9.09 6.91 9.82
CA GLU A 33 8.36 6.31 10.94
C GLU A 33 7.47 5.14 10.48
N ARG A 34 6.73 5.30 9.37
CA ARG A 34 5.93 4.22 8.79
C ARG A 34 6.77 3.05 8.27
N ALA A 35 7.92 3.35 7.67
CA ALA A 35 8.86 2.33 7.19
C ALA A 35 9.44 1.53 8.36
N ALA A 36 9.84 2.20 9.45
CA ALA A 36 10.33 1.57 10.66
C ALA A 36 9.27 0.68 11.31
N GLN A 37 8.02 1.15 11.41
CA GLN A 37 6.91 0.36 11.93
C GLN A 37 6.59 -0.84 11.03
N SER A 38 6.64 -0.68 9.71
CA SER A 38 6.45 -1.78 8.76
C SER A 38 7.56 -2.83 8.87
N LEU A 39 8.81 -2.40 9.06
CA LEU A 39 9.94 -3.30 9.26
C LEU A 39 9.76 -4.10 10.57
N LEU A 40 9.40 -3.42 11.66
CA LEU A 40 9.13 -4.07 12.94
C LEU A 40 8.00 -5.11 12.83
N ASN A 41 6.89 -4.77 12.16
CA ASN A 41 5.80 -5.71 11.92
C ASN A 41 6.25 -6.91 11.08
N LYS A 42 7.11 -6.70 10.07
CA LYS A 42 7.66 -7.80 9.25
C LYS A 42 8.57 -8.75 10.04
N LEU A 43 9.25 -8.26 11.08
CA LEU A 43 10.13 -9.09 11.92
C LEU A 43 9.38 -9.84 13.03
N ILE A 44 8.31 -9.25 13.56
CA ILE A 44 7.55 -9.82 14.69
C ILE A 44 6.47 -10.79 14.23
N CYS A 45 5.78 -10.50 13.12
CA CYS A 45 4.67 -11.33 12.64
C CYS A 45 5.19 -12.58 11.92
N SER A 46 5.38 -13.67 12.68
CA SER A 46 5.81 -14.97 12.16
C SER A 46 4.71 -15.77 11.45
N ASN A 47 3.44 -15.38 11.62
CA ASN A 47 2.28 -16.08 11.08
C ASN A 47 1.22 -15.10 10.58
N LEU A 48 0.27 -15.62 9.79
CA LEU A 48 -0.84 -14.85 9.27
C LEU A 48 -1.72 -14.33 10.42
N VAL A 49 -2.05 -13.04 10.38
CA VAL A 49 -2.98 -12.43 11.33
C VAL A 49 -4.40 -12.84 10.97
N ASN A 50 -5.12 -13.40 11.94
CA ASN A 50 -6.52 -13.77 11.77
C ASN A 50 -7.38 -12.51 11.67
N THR A 51 -8.24 -12.47 10.66
CA THR A 51 -9.13 -11.33 10.39
C THR A 51 -10.55 -11.85 10.23
N THR A 52 -11.52 -11.24 10.91
CA THR A 52 -12.96 -11.56 10.79
C THR A 52 -13.64 -10.80 9.65
N ASN A 53 -13.04 -9.70 9.21
CA ASN A 53 -13.56 -8.87 8.13
C ASN A 53 -13.57 -9.63 6.79
N GLN A 54 -14.59 -9.35 5.97
CA GLN A 54 -14.64 -9.84 4.61
C GLN A 54 -13.82 -8.92 3.69
N VAL A 55 -13.24 -9.49 2.63
CA VAL A 55 -12.47 -8.72 1.64
C VAL A 55 -13.46 -8.16 0.63
N GLU A 56 -13.51 -6.84 0.52
CA GLU A 56 -14.28 -6.15 -0.52
C GLU A 56 -13.46 -6.11 -1.82
N VAL A 57 -14.06 -6.56 -2.92
CA VAL A 57 -13.38 -6.61 -4.22
C VAL A 57 -14.01 -5.62 -5.18
N HIS A 58 -13.23 -4.62 -5.59
CA HIS A 58 -13.60 -3.67 -6.63
C HIS A 58 -13.02 -4.15 -7.96
N GLN A 59 -13.88 -4.74 -8.81
CA GLN A 59 -13.46 -5.23 -10.13
C GLN A 59 -13.40 -4.10 -11.15
N ARG A 60 -12.38 -4.12 -12.01
CA ARG A 60 -12.31 -3.21 -13.17
C ARG A 60 -13.39 -3.52 -14.21
N ASP A 61 -13.66 -4.80 -14.46
CA ASP A 61 -14.74 -5.27 -15.31
C ASP A 61 -15.77 -6.01 -14.45
N PRO A 62 -17.03 -5.52 -14.35
CA PRO A 62 -18.07 -6.17 -13.56
C PRO A 62 -18.48 -7.55 -14.09
N ASN A 63 -18.20 -7.87 -15.36
CA ASN A 63 -18.52 -9.17 -15.96
C ASN A 63 -17.42 -10.21 -15.76
N SER A 64 -16.25 -9.80 -15.26
CA SER A 64 -15.20 -10.73 -14.89
C SER A 64 -15.68 -11.57 -13.69
N PRO A 65 -15.70 -12.90 -13.79
CA PRO A 65 -16.05 -13.75 -12.65
C PRO A 65 -15.02 -13.58 -11.53
N LEU A 66 -15.50 -13.41 -10.29
CA LEU A 66 -14.68 -13.49 -9.10
C LEU A 66 -14.42 -14.97 -8.80
N TYR A 67 -13.18 -15.41 -9.02
CA TYR A 67 -12.75 -16.73 -8.59
C TYR A 67 -12.04 -16.61 -7.24
N SER A 68 -12.71 -17.06 -6.19
CA SER A 68 -12.07 -17.28 -4.89
C SER A 68 -11.48 -18.69 -4.86
N VAL A 69 -10.16 -18.80 -4.93
CA VAL A 69 -9.50 -20.11 -4.81
C VAL A 69 -9.46 -20.56 -3.35
N LYS A 70 -9.71 -21.85 -3.09
CA LYS A 70 -9.69 -22.43 -1.73
C LYS A 70 -8.44 -23.25 -1.46
N SER A 71 -7.70 -23.63 -2.50
CA SER A 71 -6.45 -24.37 -2.40
C SER A 71 -5.41 -23.87 -3.41
N PHE A 72 -4.15 -24.25 -3.23
CA PHE A 72 -3.10 -23.89 -4.17
C PHE A 72 -3.13 -24.73 -5.46
N GLU A 73 -3.80 -25.89 -5.46
CA GLU A 73 -4.01 -26.73 -6.64
C GLU A 73 -4.94 -26.06 -7.66
N GLU A 74 -5.96 -25.36 -7.18
CA GLU A 74 -6.91 -24.64 -8.04
C GLU A 74 -6.23 -23.57 -8.89
N LEU A 75 -5.07 -23.07 -8.45
CA LEU A 75 -4.24 -22.09 -9.16
C LEU A 75 -3.49 -22.63 -10.38
N ARG A 76 -3.53 -23.94 -10.63
CA ARG A 76 -2.84 -24.59 -11.76
C ARG A 76 -1.37 -24.17 -11.88
N LEU A 77 -0.69 -24.01 -10.74
CA LEU A 77 0.73 -23.63 -10.70
C LEU A 77 1.61 -24.73 -11.28
N LYS A 78 2.79 -24.34 -11.77
CA LYS A 78 3.83 -25.32 -12.14
C LYS A 78 4.15 -26.21 -10.92
N PRO A 79 4.33 -27.53 -11.09
CA PRO A 79 4.56 -28.45 -9.97
C PRO A 79 5.70 -28.04 -9.05
N GLN A 80 6.79 -27.49 -9.60
CA GLN A 80 7.95 -27.03 -8.83
C GLN A 80 7.60 -25.85 -7.92
N LEU A 81 6.72 -24.96 -8.36
CA LEU A 81 6.28 -23.81 -7.58
C LEU A 81 5.31 -24.24 -6.48
N LEU A 82 4.37 -25.13 -6.79
CA LEU A 82 3.46 -25.72 -5.80
C LEU A 82 4.24 -26.45 -4.70
N GLN A 83 5.26 -27.22 -5.07
CA GLN A 83 6.17 -27.87 -4.13
C GLN A 83 6.87 -26.86 -3.22
N GLY A 84 7.36 -25.75 -3.79
CA GLY A 84 7.99 -24.67 -3.03
C GLY A 84 7.05 -24.03 -2.01
N VAL A 85 5.79 -23.77 -2.39
CA VAL A 85 4.76 -23.22 -1.49
C VAL A 85 4.53 -24.14 -0.29
N TYR A 86 4.41 -25.45 -0.53
CA TYR A 86 4.24 -26.43 0.55
C TYR A 86 5.49 -26.61 1.41
N THR A 87 6.68 -26.54 0.82
CA THR A 87 7.96 -26.60 1.56
C THR A 87 8.11 -25.41 2.51
N MET A 88 7.56 -24.24 2.16
CA MET A 88 7.51 -23.07 3.03
C MET A 88 6.45 -23.15 4.15
N GLY A 89 5.69 -24.26 4.22
CA GLY A 89 4.65 -24.47 5.25
C GLY A 89 3.30 -23.81 4.94
N PHE A 90 3.11 -23.25 3.74
CA PHE A 90 1.82 -22.69 3.34
C PHE A 90 0.89 -23.80 2.86
N ASN A 91 -0.07 -24.17 3.70
CA ASN A 91 -1.02 -25.26 3.39
C ASN A 91 -2.29 -24.78 2.70
N ARG A 92 -2.67 -23.51 2.86
CA ARG A 92 -3.84 -22.90 2.22
C ARG A 92 -3.58 -21.42 1.89
N PRO A 93 -4.19 -20.87 0.83
CA PRO A 93 -4.14 -19.44 0.55
C PRO A 93 -4.78 -18.62 1.69
N SER A 94 -4.15 -17.52 2.08
CA SER A 94 -4.69 -16.55 3.04
C SER A 94 -5.92 -15.82 2.50
N LYS A 95 -6.71 -15.19 3.39
CA LYS A 95 -7.99 -14.55 3.03
C LYS A 95 -7.87 -13.54 1.88
N ILE A 96 -6.78 -12.77 1.82
CA ILE A 96 -6.54 -11.83 0.73
C ILE A 96 -6.08 -12.54 -0.56
N GLN A 97 -5.28 -13.60 -0.43
CA GLN A 97 -4.81 -14.40 -1.57
C GLN A 97 -5.95 -15.13 -2.27
N GLN A 98 -6.96 -15.60 -1.54
CA GLN A 98 -8.12 -16.26 -2.13
C GLN A 98 -8.80 -15.40 -3.20
N ASN A 99 -8.89 -14.08 -2.98
CA ASN A 99 -9.56 -13.15 -3.90
C ASN A 99 -8.60 -12.43 -4.87
N THR A 100 -7.30 -12.44 -4.59
CA THR A 100 -6.30 -11.73 -5.40
C THR A 100 -5.60 -12.62 -6.41
N LEU A 101 -5.46 -13.92 -6.11
CA LEU A 101 -4.84 -14.88 -7.00
C LEU A 101 -5.84 -15.21 -8.12
N ARG A 102 -5.85 -14.34 -9.14
CA ARG A 102 -6.69 -14.42 -10.32
C ARG A 102 -6.28 -15.63 -11.16
N LEU A 103 -7.25 -16.47 -11.45
CA LEU A 103 -7.13 -17.48 -12.51
C LEU A 103 -7.33 -16.74 -13.84
N ASP A 104 -6.24 -16.29 -14.45
CA ASP A 104 -6.32 -15.86 -15.84
C ASP A 104 -6.52 -17.13 -16.69
N TYR A 105 -7.74 -17.33 -17.17
CA TYR A 105 -8.03 -18.32 -18.20
C TYR A 105 -7.74 -17.70 -19.57
N PRO A 106 -7.12 -18.44 -20.52
CA PRO A 106 -6.90 -17.95 -21.89
C PRO A 106 -8.21 -17.63 -22.62
#